data_AF-A0A9X9F2A7-F1
#
_entry.id   AF-A0A9X9F2A7-F1
#
_cell.length_a   1.000
_cell.length_b   1.000
_cell.length_c   1.000
_cell.angle_alpha   90.00
_cell.angle_beta   90.00
_cell.angle_gamma   90.00
#
_symmetry.space_group_name_H-M   'P 1'
#
loop_
_entity.id
_entity.type
_entity.pdbx_description
1 polymer ?
#
loop_
_entity_poly.entity_id
_entity_poly.type
_entity_poly.pdbx_seq_one_letter_code
_entity_poly.pdbx_strand_id
1 'polypeptide(L)'
;DIKREYSDTVEKGLVISQFPKPGTPLKEGDKVTIIISDGQKPKVTKTVKVDNISIPYEPAVTGEKKPQTIEIYKEDMQQKMDRPVETRTITESATISLEFVIQEGSKGHYKIVRDGVTIIDKEVPYPTQ
;
A
#
# COMPACT_ATOMS: atom_id res chain seq x y z
N ASP A 1 -17.87 -34.42 0.74
CA ASP A 1 -17.18 -33.42 1.58
C ASP A 1 -16.81 -32.23 0.70
N ILE A 2 -16.92 -31.01 1.21
CA ILE A 2 -16.55 -29.80 0.45
C ILE A 2 -15.52 -29.05 1.26
N LYS A 3 -14.37 -28.79 0.63
CA LYS A 3 -13.28 -27.97 1.15
C LYS A 3 -13.10 -26.74 0.28
N ARG A 4 -12.49 -25.70 0.84
CA ARG A 4 -12.21 -24.44 0.14
C ARG A 4 -10.75 -24.06 0.29
N GLU A 5 -10.14 -23.62 -0.80
CA GLU A 5 -8.74 -23.20 -0.86
C GLU A 5 -8.59 -21.97 -1.78
N TYR A 6 -7.58 -21.13 -1.52
CA TYR A 6 -7.22 -20.05 -2.42
C TYR A 6 -6.47 -20.60 -3.65
N SER A 7 -6.71 -20.02 -4.82
CA SER A 7 -6.02 -20.37 -6.06
C SER A 7 -5.77 -19.12 -6.90
N ASP A 8 -4.54 -18.97 -7.39
CA ASP A 8 -4.16 -17.87 -8.26
C ASP A 8 -4.61 -18.06 -9.72
N THR A 9 -5.01 -19.29 -10.08
CA THR A 9 -5.35 -19.67 -11.47
C THR A 9 -6.80 -20.11 -11.65
N VAL A 10 -7.50 -20.45 -10.56
CA VAL A 10 -8.90 -20.92 -10.60
C VAL A 10 -9.80 -19.84 -10.03
N GLU A 11 -10.77 -19.38 -10.82
CA GLU A 11 -11.73 -18.37 -10.39
C GLU A 11 -12.55 -18.81 -9.18
N LYS A 12 -12.97 -17.85 -8.36
CA LYS A 12 -13.77 -18.09 -7.16
C LYS A 12 -15.07 -18.84 -7.51
N GLY A 13 -15.35 -19.89 -6.75
CA GLY A 13 -16.53 -20.75 -6.92
C GLY A 13 -16.34 -21.91 -7.89
N LEU A 14 -15.23 -21.97 -8.62
CA LEU A 14 -14.91 -23.10 -9.50
C LEU A 14 -14.17 -24.21 -8.76
N VAL A 15 -14.24 -25.43 -9.28
CA VAL A 15 -13.59 -26.60 -8.68
C VAL A 15 -12.09 -26.55 -8.96
N ILE A 16 -11.28 -26.51 -7.90
CA ILE A 16 -9.82 -26.70 -7.97
C ILE A 16 -9.52 -28.17 -8.24
N SER A 17 -10.12 -29.06 -7.45
CA SER A 17 -9.92 -30.49 -7.61
C SER A 17 -11.07 -31.31 -7.00
N GLN A 18 -11.16 -32.56 -7.41
CA GLN A 18 -12.11 -33.53 -6.90
C GLN A 18 -11.40 -34.85 -6.64
N PHE A 19 -11.80 -35.51 -5.56
CA PHE A 19 -11.36 -36.84 -5.21
C PHE A 19 -12.55 -37.75 -4.85
N PRO A 20 -12.64 -38.98 -5.40
CA PRO A 20 -11.76 -39.57 -6.41
C PRO A 20 -11.80 -38.84 -7.76
N LYS A 21 -10.81 -39.08 -8.62
CA LYS A 21 -10.74 -38.42 -9.92
C LYS A 21 -11.94 -38.80 -10.80
N PRO A 22 -12.36 -37.93 -11.74
CA PRO A 22 -13.40 -38.24 -12.71
C PRO A 22 -13.12 -39.58 -13.41
N GLY A 23 -14.15 -40.44 -13.50
CA GLY A 23 -14.04 -41.77 -14.11
C GLY A 23 -13.61 -42.89 -13.15
N THR A 24 -13.35 -42.60 -11.86
CA THR A 24 -13.10 -43.64 -10.87
C THR A 24 -14.40 -44.38 -10.55
N PRO A 25 -14.45 -45.73 -10.67
CA PRO A 25 -15.62 -46.49 -10.23
C PRO A 25 -15.84 -46.33 -8.72
N LEU A 26 -17.06 -45.96 -8.35
CA LEU A 26 -17.48 -45.80 -6.96
C LEU A 26 -18.59 -46.78 -6.63
N LYS A 27 -18.63 -47.20 -5.37
CA LYS A 27 -19.75 -47.95 -4.79
C LYS A 27 -20.75 -46.98 -4.19
N GLU A 28 -21.99 -47.43 -4.06
CA GLU A 28 -23.01 -46.69 -3.35
C GLU A 28 -22.57 -46.43 -1.89
N GLY A 29 -22.65 -45.16 -1.46
CA GLY A 29 -22.18 -44.72 -0.16
C GLY A 29 -20.75 -44.18 -0.13
N ASP A 30 -19.99 -44.30 -1.22
CA ASP A 30 -18.64 -43.72 -1.30
C ASP A 30 -18.69 -42.18 -1.24
N LYS A 31 -17.75 -41.59 -0.50
CA LYS A 31 -17.67 -40.13 -0.33
C LYS A 31 -16.80 -39.50 -1.41
N VAL A 32 -17.34 -38.46 -2.02
CA VAL A 32 -16.60 -37.56 -2.93
C VAL A 32 -16.22 -36.30 -2.17
N THR A 33 -14.96 -35.90 -2.28
CA THR A 33 -14.43 -34.63 -1.77
C THR A 33 -14.20 -33.67 -2.92
N ILE A 34 -14.71 -32.44 -2.80
CA ILE A 34 -14.53 -31.38 -3.79
C ILE A 34 -13.78 -30.23 -3.10
N ILE A 35 -12.73 -29.73 -3.75
CA ILE A 35 -12.03 -28.52 -3.34
C ILE A 35 -12.50 -27.40 -4.27
N ILE A 36 -13.17 -26.40 -3.72
CA ILE A 36 -13.69 -25.23 -4.44
C ILE A 36 -12.74 -24.04 -4.20
N SER A 37 -12.46 -23.29 -5.26
CA SER A 37 -11.64 -22.08 -5.19
C SER A 37 -12.35 -20.94 -4.46
N ASP A 38 -11.66 -20.30 -3.52
CA ASP A 38 -12.06 -19.00 -2.99
C ASP A 38 -11.47 -17.82 -3.81
N GLY A 39 -10.78 -18.13 -4.91
CA GLY A 39 -10.08 -17.18 -5.77
C GLY A 39 -8.67 -16.87 -5.28
N GLN A 40 -8.08 -15.78 -5.79
CA GLN A 40 -6.78 -15.30 -5.32
C GLN A 40 -6.82 -14.93 -3.84
N LYS A 41 -5.72 -15.20 -3.13
CA LYS A 41 -5.59 -14.80 -1.72
C LYS A 41 -5.66 -13.26 -1.63
N PRO A 42 -6.51 -12.68 -0.76
CA PRO A 42 -6.54 -11.24 -0.55
C PRO A 42 -5.17 -10.74 -0.09
N LYS A 43 -4.67 -9.68 -0.73
CA LYS A 43 -3.44 -9.02 -0.29
C LYS A 43 -3.71 -8.23 0.98
N VAL A 44 -2.82 -8.36 1.96
CA VAL A 44 -2.97 -7.67 3.25
C VAL A 44 -2.54 -6.21 3.11
N THR A 45 -3.25 -5.30 3.75
CA THR A 45 -2.88 -3.88 3.84
C THR A 45 -2.35 -3.57 5.23
N LYS A 46 -1.29 -2.77 5.31
CA LYS A 46 -0.74 -2.27 6.58
C LYS A 46 -0.57 -0.76 6.54
N THR A 47 -0.71 -0.16 7.72
CA THR A 47 -0.37 1.23 7.96
C THR A 47 1.12 1.36 8.27
N VAL A 48 1.82 2.25 7.57
CA VAL A 48 3.20 2.64 7.87
C VAL A 48 3.23 4.11 8.25
N LYS A 49 3.84 4.42 9.39
CA LYS A 49 4.06 5.79 9.84
C LYS A 49 5.51 6.18 9.64
N VAL A 50 5.74 7.28 8.95
CA VAL A 50 7.06 7.90 8.78
C VAL A 50 7.06 9.16 9.63
N ASP A 51 7.75 9.09 10.76
CA ASP A 51 7.85 10.17 11.74
C ASP A 51 9.12 11.01 11.53
N ASN A 52 9.13 12.20 12.14
CA ASN A 52 10.30 13.09 12.22
C ASN A 52 10.88 13.48 10.86
N ILE A 53 10.02 13.69 9.86
CA ILE A 53 10.45 14.18 8.56
C ILE A 53 10.81 15.65 8.72
N SER A 54 12.12 15.95 8.71
CA SER A 54 12.65 17.30 8.88
C SER A 54 12.53 18.12 7.59
N ILE A 55 11.91 19.28 7.68
CA ILE A 55 11.73 20.26 6.62
C ILE A 55 12.54 21.49 7.01
N PRO A 56 13.75 21.67 6.45
CA PRO A 56 14.57 22.82 6.79
C PRO A 56 13.98 24.11 6.25
N TYR A 57 14.08 25.19 7.04
CA TYR A 57 13.87 26.55 6.57
C TYR A 57 15.20 27.15 6.08
N GLU A 58 15.23 27.62 4.84
CA GLU A 58 16.46 28.15 4.21
C GLU A 58 16.17 29.47 3.52
N PRO A 59 16.21 30.61 4.25
CA PRO A 59 15.93 31.91 3.66
C PRO A 59 17.02 32.28 2.63
N ALA A 60 16.62 32.94 1.55
CA ALA A 60 17.54 33.38 0.50
C ALA A 60 18.61 34.36 1.02
N VAL A 61 18.26 35.14 2.05
CA VAL A 61 19.16 36.08 2.72
C VAL A 61 19.21 35.75 4.22
N THR A 62 20.42 35.64 4.78
CA THR A 62 20.61 35.38 6.20
C THR A 62 19.92 36.46 7.05
N GLY A 63 19.03 36.05 7.95
CA GLY A 63 18.26 36.94 8.83
C GLY A 63 16.92 37.40 8.25
N GLU A 64 16.62 37.08 6.98
CA GLU A 64 15.30 37.31 6.40
C GLU A 64 14.28 36.30 6.94
N LYS A 65 13.05 36.77 7.22
CA LYS A 65 11.93 35.96 7.73
C LYS A 65 10.78 35.87 6.74
N LYS A 66 11.09 35.61 5.47
CA LYS A 66 10.05 35.41 4.46
C LYS A 66 9.44 34.00 4.59
N PRO A 67 8.10 33.86 4.52
CA PRO A 67 7.46 32.55 4.49
C PRO A 67 7.90 31.73 3.27
N GLN A 68 8.12 30.44 3.47
CA GLN A 68 8.39 29.46 2.41
C GLN A 68 7.19 28.54 2.26
N THR A 69 6.77 28.28 1.03
CA THR A 69 5.64 27.41 0.74
C THR A 69 6.11 25.96 0.66
N ILE A 70 5.46 25.08 1.42
CA ILE A 70 5.70 23.66 1.46
C ILE A 70 4.50 22.92 0.88
N GLU A 71 4.74 22.09 -0.12
CA GLU A 71 3.76 21.19 -0.72
C GLU A 71 4.19 19.75 -0.45
N ILE A 72 3.30 18.99 0.18
CA ILE A 72 3.54 17.60 0.57
C ILE A 72 2.69 16.72 -0.33
N TYR A 73 3.33 15.85 -1.10
CA TYR A 73 2.69 14.87 -1.97
C TYR A 73 2.88 13.48 -1.40
N LYS A 74 1.85 12.63 -1.56
CA LYS A 74 1.82 11.25 -1.06
C LYS A 74 1.14 10.35 -2.08
N GLU A 75 1.72 9.18 -2.31
CA GLU A 75 1.08 8.09 -3.04
C GLU A 75 1.04 6.84 -2.16
N ASP A 76 -0.16 6.27 -2.07
CA ASP A 76 -0.46 5.03 -1.37
C ASP A 76 -1.74 4.43 -1.96
N MET A 77 -2.42 3.52 -1.25
CA MET A 77 -3.67 2.94 -1.76
C MET A 77 -4.84 3.93 -1.90
N GLN A 78 -4.75 5.10 -1.27
CA GLN A 78 -5.86 6.07 -1.17
C GLN A 78 -5.55 7.39 -1.90
N GLN A 79 -4.27 7.73 -2.05
CA GLN A 79 -3.79 8.99 -2.64
C GLN A 79 -2.84 8.75 -3.81
N LYS A 80 -2.73 9.74 -4.68
CA LYS A 80 -1.84 9.75 -5.85
C LYS A 80 -0.93 10.98 -5.82
N MET A 81 0.16 10.95 -6.58
CA MET A 81 1.12 12.06 -6.72
C MET A 81 0.62 13.27 -7.54
N ASP A 82 -0.66 13.30 -7.94
CA ASP A 82 -1.20 14.33 -8.83
C ASP A 82 -1.45 15.68 -8.14
N ARG A 83 -1.68 15.68 -6.83
CA ARG A 83 -1.90 16.89 -6.03
C ARG A 83 -1.28 16.77 -4.64
N PRO A 84 -0.90 17.90 -4.01
CA PRO A 84 -0.44 17.86 -2.64
C PRO A 84 -1.58 17.39 -1.72
N VAL A 85 -1.24 16.50 -0.80
CA VAL A 85 -2.13 16.12 0.31
C VAL A 85 -2.20 17.22 1.36
N GLU A 86 -1.18 18.07 1.41
CA GLU A 86 -1.14 19.25 2.24
C GLU A 86 -0.24 20.33 1.65
N THR A 87 -0.69 21.58 1.74
CA THR A 87 0.12 22.77 1.46
C THR A 87 0.14 23.66 2.70
N ARG A 88 1.32 24.11 3.13
CA ARG A 88 1.49 25.00 4.27
C ARG A 88 2.62 26.00 4.04
N THR A 89 2.72 27.02 4.88
CA THR A 89 3.88 27.93 4.90
C THR A 89 4.70 27.73 6.16
N ILE A 90 6.01 27.93 6.07
CA ILE A 90 6.93 27.88 7.22
C ILE A 90 7.81 29.14 7.26
N THR A 91 8.15 29.58 8.47
CA THR A 91 9.15 30.65 8.72
C THR A 91 10.31 30.17 9.60
N GLU A 92 10.32 28.89 9.92
CA GLU A 92 11.35 28.17 10.67
C GLU A 92 11.29 26.68 10.30
N SER A 93 12.36 25.93 10.58
CA SER A 93 12.39 24.50 10.27
C SER A 93 11.27 23.76 11.01
N ALA A 94 10.62 22.83 10.33
CA ALA A 94 9.50 22.07 10.87
C ALA A 94 9.76 20.57 10.79
N THR A 95 9.09 19.79 11.63
CA THR A 95 9.01 18.33 11.50
C THR A 95 7.58 17.91 11.24
N ILE A 96 7.40 16.90 10.39
CA ILE A 96 6.08 16.31 10.12
C ILE A 96 6.12 14.79 10.26
N SER A 97 4.92 14.22 10.29
CA SER A 97 4.69 12.79 10.23
C SER A 97 3.71 12.48 9.10
N LEU A 98 3.96 11.40 8.36
CA LEU A 98 3.08 10.91 7.30
C LEU A 98 2.66 9.47 7.58
N GLU A 99 1.41 9.16 7.29
CA GLU A 99 0.86 7.81 7.41
C GLU A 99 0.48 7.29 6.01
N PHE A 100 0.85 6.05 5.72
CA PHE A 100 0.66 5.39 4.44
C PHE A 100 -0.14 4.11 4.61
N VAL A 101 -1.14 3.88 3.77
CA VAL A 101 -1.82 2.59 3.67
C VAL A 101 -1.21 1.82 2.50
N ILE A 102 -0.45 0.76 2.79
CA ILE A 102 0.34 0.02 1.80
C ILE A 102 -0.15 -1.42 1.73
N GLN A 103 -0.42 -1.89 0.51
CA GLN A 103 -0.73 -3.30 0.23
C GLN A 103 0.53 -4.15 0.13
N GLU A 104 0.46 -5.40 0.56
CA GLU A 104 1.50 -6.40 0.36
C GLU A 104 1.94 -6.48 -1.12
N GLY A 105 3.25 -6.40 -1.34
CA GLY A 105 3.86 -6.36 -2.68
C GLY A 105 3.89 -4.97 -3.34
N SER A 106 3.39 -3.92 -2.69
CA SER A 106 3.45 -2.53 -3.15
C SER A 106 4.34 -1.67 -2.25
N LYS A 107 4.53 -0.40 -2.63
CA LYS A 107 5.23 0.63 -1.86
C LYS A 107 4.40 1.91 -1.88
N GLY A 108 4.55 2.73 -0.84
CA GLY A 108 4.13 4.13 -0.87
C GLY A 108 5.27 5.03 -1.36
N HIS A 109 4.96 6.29 -1.58
CA HIS A 109 5.93 7.31 -2.01
C HIS A 109 5.52 8.66 -1.43
N TYR A 110 6.47 9.48 -1.04
CA TYR A 110 6.20 10.88 -0.71
C TYR A 110 7.26 11.80 -1.29
N LYS A 111 6.80 13.01 -1.61
CA LYS A 111 7.64 14.09 -2.13
C LYS A 111 7.29 15.38 -1.40
N ILE A 112 8.30 16.11 -0.94
CA ILE A 112 8.13 17.40 -0.30
C ILE A 112 8.83 18.44 -1.15
N VAL A 113 8.07 19.46 -1.52
CA VAL A 113 8.50 20.57 -2.37
C VAL A 113 8.49 21.84 -1.54
N ARG A 114 9.59 22.60 -1.58
CA ARG A 114 9.73 23.91 -0.93
C ARG A 114 9.95 24.97 -2.02
N ASP A 115 9.06 25.94 -2.10
CA ASP A 115 9.08 27.01 -3.10
C ASP A 115 9.27 26.49 -4.54
N GLY A 116 8.58 25.39 -4.87
CA GLY A 116 8.67 24.73 -6.18
C GLY A 116 9.87 23.78 -6.36
N VAL A 117 10.82 23.73 -5.41
CA VAL A 117 11.99 22.85 -5.46
C VAL A 117 11.76 21.60 -4.62
N THR A 118 11.93 20.41 -5.21
CA THR A 118 11.85 19.15 -4.44
C THR A 118 13.03 19.05 -3.48
N ILE A 119 12.73 18.92 -2.18
CA ILE A 119 13.72 18.79 -1.11
C ILE A 119 13.76 17.36 -0.53
N ILE A 120 12.67 16.61 -0.62
CA ILE A 120 12.60 15.20 -0.21
C ILE A 120 11.79 14.44 -1.25
N ASP A 121 12.28 13.27 -1.64
CA ASP A 121 11.61 12.34 -2.54
C ASP A 121 12.02 10.91 -2.13
N LYS A 122 11.08 10.14 -1.54
CA LYS A 122 11.39 8.85 -0.91
C LYS A 122 10.26 7.83 -1.01
N GLU A 123 10.61 6.61 -1.37
CA GLU A 123 9.73 5.46 -1.27
C GLU A 123 9.55 4.99 0.18
N VAL A 124 8.38 4.45 0.49
CA VAL A 124 8.03 3.83 1.77
C VAL A 124 7.68 2.37 1.50
N PRO A 125 8.51 1.40 1.91
CA PRO A 125 8.23 -0.01 1.66
C PRO A 125 7.07 -0.52 2.51
N TYR A 126 6.40 -1.58 2.05
CA TYR A 126 5.51 -2.36 2.91
C TYR A 126 6.29 -2.90 4.12
N PRO A 127 5.77 -2.80 5.36
CA PRO A 127 6.55 -3.12 6.54
C PRO A 127 6.66 -4.65 6.68
N THR A 128 7.90 -5.12 6.72
CA THR A 128 8.21 -6.52 7.07
C THR A 128 7.73 -6.78 8.50
N GLN A 129 7.20 -7.99 8.74
CA GLN A 129 6.85 -8.42 10.10
C GLN A 129 8.09 -8.56 10.98
#